data_AF-A0A422M3W8-F1
#
_entry.id   AF-A0A422M3W8-F1
#
_cell.length_a   1.000
_cell.length_b   1.000
_cell.length_c   1.000
_cell.angle_alpha   90.00
_cell.angle_beta   90.00
_cell.angle_gamma   90.00
#
_symmetry.space_group_name_H-M   'P 1'
#
loop_
_entity.id
_entity.type
_entity.pdbx_description
1 polymer ?
#
loop_
_entity_poly.entity_id
_entity_poly.type
_entity_poly.pdbx_seq_one_letter_code
_entity_poly.pdbx_strand_id
1 'polypeptide(L)'
;MLPYYHKRKKEQRKVRNLKTVIKKLGAEVIAGDQDAIKALNIYLIVSFLSDTNADIEALVTQGRELLDQIKKLPAKTDGTYEEAMTKAKLLLNQIS
;
A
#
# COMPACT_ATOMS: atom_id res chain seq x y z
N MET A 1 -15.81 -18.78 25.89
CA MET A 1 -15.68 -18.01 24.62
C MET A 1 -14.95 -18.90 23.61
N LEU A 2 -15.50 -19.09 22.41
CA LEU A 2 -15.01 -20.08 21.44
C LEU A 2 -13.71 -19.62 20.72
N PRO A 3 -12.71 -20.51 20.52
CA PRO A 3 -11.40 -20.19 19.93
C PRO A 3 -11.48 -19.49 18.56
N TYR A 4 -12.52 -19.80 17.79
CA TYR A 4 -12.75 -19.27 16.44
C TYR A 4 -12.94 -17.75 16.41
N TYR A 5 -13.57 -17.17 17.45
CA TYR A 5 -13.82 -15.72 17.52
C TYR A 5 -12.52 -14.92 17.68
N HIS A 6 -11.54 -15.46 18.42
CA HIS A 6 -10.24 -14.82 18.60
C HIS A 6 -9.40 -14.82 17.32
N LYS A 7 -9.47 -15.89 16.52
CA LYS A 7 -8.75 -15.99 15.24
C LYS A 7 -9.23 -14.93 14.24
N ARG A 8 -10.55 -14.83 14.06
CA ARG A 8 -11.17 -13.84 13.15
C ARG A 8 -10.84 -12.39 13.55
N LYS A 9 -10.90 -12.07 14.85
CA LYS A 9 -10.55 -10.74 15.36
C LYS A 9 -9.07 -10.40 15.16
N LYS A 10 -8.18 -11.40 15.23
CA LYS A 10 -6.74 -11.22 14.97
C LYS A 10 -6.48 -10.94 13.48
N GLU A 11 -7.15 -11.66 12.58
CA GLU A 11 -7.06 -11.43 11.13
C GLU A 11 -7.56 -10.04 10.74
N GLN A 12 -8.74 -9.63 11.24
CA GLN A 12 -9.25 -8.27 11.00
C GLN A 12 -8.29 -7.18 11.48
N ARG A 13 -7.63 -7.39 12.63
CA ARG A 13 -6.60 -6.47 13.12
C ARG A 13 -5.38 -6.41 12.20
N LYS A 14 -4.92 -7.54 11.67
CA LYS A 14 -3.82 -7.58 10.70
C LYS A 14 -4.16 -6.78 9.44
N VAL A 15 -5.34 -7.04 8.85
CA VAL A 15 -5.84 -6.32 7.66
C VAL A 15 -5.87 -4.82 7.92
N ARG A 16 -6.50 -4.40 9.03
CA ARG A 16 -6.58 -2.98 9.41
C ARG A 16 -5.19 -2.34 9.59
N ASN A 17 -4.29 -3.02 10.28
CA ASN A 17 -2.94 -2.50 10.53
C ASN A 17 -2.16 -2.37 9.22
N LEU A 18 -2.24 -3.38 8.34
CA LEU A 18 -1.60 -3.34 7.03
C LEU A 18 -2.12 -2.17 6.20
N LYS A 19 -3.45 -1.99 6.13
CA LYS A 19 -4.08 -0.84 5.48
C LYS A 19 -3.53 0.49 6.01
N THR A 20 -3.45 0.65 7.32
CA THR A 20 -2.90 1.87 7.94
C THR A 20 -1.45 2.11 7.54
N VAL A 21 -0.60 1.08 7.58
CA VAL A 21 0.81 1.19 7.20
C VAL A 21 0.97 1.56 5.74
N ILE A 22 0.25 0.89 4.83
CA ILE A 22 0.30 1.19 3.40
C ILE A 22 -0.15 2.63 3.14
N LYS A 23 -1.22 3.11 3.79
CA LYS A 23 -1.66 4.51 3.64
C LYS A 23 -0.64 5.51 4.13
N LYS A 24 -0.02 5.25 5.29
CA LYS A 24 0.99 6.14 5.85
C LYS A 24 2.21 6.23 4.95
N LEU A 25 2.83 5.08 4.66
CA LEU A 25 4.03 5.03 3.82
C LEU A 25 3.71 5.49 2.39
N GLY A 26 2.53 5.17 1.86
CA GLY A 26 2.09 5.64 0.54
C GLY A 26 1.98 7.17 0.45
N ALA A 27 1.55 7.84 1.52
CA ALA A 27 1.55 9.31 1.58
C ALA A 27 2.98 9.90 1.58
N GLU A 28 3.89 9.29 2.34
CA GLU A 28 5.32 9.67 2.37
C GLU A 28 6.00 9.42 1.01
N VAL A 29 5.65 8.32 0.35
CA VAL A 29 6.09 8.01 -1.02
C VAL A 29 5.62 9.08 -2.02
N ILE A 30 4.36 9.51 -1.95
CA ILE A 30 3.82 10.58 -2.79
C ILE A 30 4.53 11.91 -2.53
N ALA A 31 4.94 12.16 -1.29
CA ALA A 31 5.75 13.33 -0.94
C ALA A 31 7.19 13.26 -1.49
N GLY A 32 7.61 12.10 -2.03
CA GLY A 32 8.92 11.89 -2.65
C GLY A 32 9.97 11.27 -1.73
N ASP A 33 9.57 10.80 -0.54
CA ASP A 33 10.48 10.15 0.39
C ASP A 33 10.95 8.78 -0.15
N GLN A 34 12.24 8.69 -0.46
CA GLN A 34 12.86 7.49 -1.03
C GLN A 34 12.98 6.34 -0.03
N ASP A 35 13.10 6.64 1.26
CA ASP A 35 13.16 5.59 2.28
C ASP A 35 11.77 5.03 2.56
N ALA A 36 10.72 5.85 2.44
CA ALA A 36 9.34 5.37 2.45
C ALA A 36 9.04 4.42 1.29
N ILE A 37 9.60 4.64 0.10
CA ILE A 37 9.46 3.71 -1.05
C ILE A 37 10.02 2.33 -0.70
N LYS A 38 11.24 2.30 -0.16
CA LYS A 38 11.89 1.04 0.25
C LYS A 38 11.11 0.35 1.36
N ALA A 39 10.73 1.11 2.39
CA ALA A 39 9.96 0.60 3.53
C ALA A 39 8.62 0.00 3.09
N LEU A 40 7.88 0.71 2.22
CA LEU A 40 6.60 0.23 1.70
C LEU A 40 6.80 -1.06 0.90
N ASN A 41 7.81 -1.12 0.02
CA ASN A 41 8.10 -2.32 -0.76
C ASN A 41 8.40 -3.54 0.13
N ILE A 42 9.21 -3.36 1.18
CA ILE A 42 9.51 -4.43 2.15
C ILE A 42 8.22 -4.88 2.86
N TYR A 43 7.41 -3.95 3.35
CA TYR A 43 6.16 -4.26 4.04
C TYR A 43 5.21 -5.08 3.14
N LEU A 44 5.09 -4.73 1.86
CA LEU A 44 4.25 -5.44 0.90
C LEU A 44 4.76 -6.85 0.61
N ILE A 45 6.08 -7.03 0.47
CA ILE A 45 6.70 -8.34 0.26
C ILE A 45 6.49 -9.24 1.48
N VAL A 46 6.82 -8.73 2.68
CA VAL A 46 6.68 -9.50 3.92
C VAL A 46 5.22 -9.87 4.16
N SER A 47 4.28 -8.95 3.92
CA SER A 47 2.85 -9.21 4.10
C SER A 47 2.33 -10.29 3.17
N PHE A 48 2.74 -10.26 1.89
CA PHE A 48 2.39 -11.29 0.90
C PHE A 48 2.93 -12.68 1.28
N LEU A 49 4.16 -12.75 1.78
CA LEU A 49 4.78 -14.03 2.16
C LEU A 49 4.26 -14.60 3.49
N SER A 50 3.68 -13.76 4.35
CA SER A 50 3.31 -14.14 5.72
C SER A 50 1.86 -14.61 5.87
N ASP A 51 0.99 -14.36 4.89
CA ASP A 51 -0.45 -14.61 5.02
C ASP A 51 -1.09 -14.82 3.64
N THR A 52 -2.02 -15.78 3.53
CA THR A 52 -2.78 -16.09 2.30
C THR A 52 -4.22 -15.57 2.39
N ASN A 53 -4.48 -14.62 3.27
CA ASN A 53 -5.78 -13.98 3.41
C ASN A 53 -6.04 -13.08 2.18
N ALA A 54 -7.16 -13.30 1.49
CA ALA A 54 -7.54 -12.54 0.29
C ALA A 54 -7.60 -11.01 0.50
N ASP A 55 -8.01 -10.54 1.68
CA ASP A 55 -8.03 -9.11 2.00
C ASP A 55 -6.60 -8.54 2.11
N ILE A 56 -5.66 -9.33 2.63
CA ILE A 56 -4.25 -8.96 2.69
C ILE A 56 -3.65 -8.94 1.28
N GLU A 57 -3.95 -9.94 0.45
CA GLU A 57 -3.48 -9.99 -0.94
C GLU A 57 -4.01 -8.80 -1.77
N ALA A 58 -5.28 -8.43 -1.58
CA ALA A 58 -5.88 -7.26 -2.23
C ALA A 58 -5.16 -5.97 -1.81
N LEU A 59 -4.95 -5.76 -0.50
CA LEU A 59 -4.20 -4.61 0.01
C LEU A 59 -2.77 -4.56 -0.53
N VAL A 60 -2.08 -5.71 -0.59
CA VAL A 60 -0.73 -5.78 -1.14
C VAL A 60 -0.72 -5.40 -2.62
N THR A 61 -1.70 -5.90 -3.39
CA THR A 61 -1.82 -5.59 -4.82
C THR A 61 -2.02 -4.10 -5.05
N GLN A 62 -2.96 -3.48 -4.32
CA GLN A 62 -3.18 -2.02 -4.37
C GLN A 62 -1.91 -1.23 -4.01
N GLY A 63 -1.18 -1.67 -2.96
CA GLY A 63 0.07 -1.04 -2.56
C GLY A 63 1.19 -1.15 -3.62
N ARG A 64 1.26 -2.28 -4.34
CA ARG A 64 2.22 -2.48 -5.44
C ARG A 64 1.88 -1.62 -6.65
N GLU A 65 0.60 -1.54 -7.03
CA GLU A 65 0.14 -0.67 -8.10
C GLU A 65 0.49 0.79 -7.85
N LEU A 66 0.33 1.26 -6.60
CA LEU A 66 0.78 2.60 -6.19
C LEU A 66 2.29 2.78 -6.40
N LEU A 67 3.11 1.84 -5.91
CA LEU A 67 4.56 1.93 -6.06
C LEU A 67 5.00 1.92 -7.53
N ASP A 68 4.37 1.09 -8.36
CA ASP A 68 4.69 1.01 -9.79
C ASP A 68 4.29 2.30 -10.51
N GLN A 69 3.16 2.91 -10.14
CA GLN A 69 2.77 4.22 -10.66
C GLN A 69 3.78 5.31 -10.27
N ILE A 70 4.27 5.30 -9.03
CA ILE A 70 5.26 6.28 -8.55
C ILE A 70 6.61 6.11 -9.25
N LYS A 71 7.08 4.87 -9.42
CA LYS A 71 8.35 4.59 -10.12
C LYS A 71 8.31 4.97 -11.60
N LYS A 72 7.13 5.00 -12.19
CA LYS A 72 6.89 5.39 -13.58
C LYS A 72 6.55 6.88 -13.74
N LEU A 73 6.63 7.68 -12.67
CA LEU A 73 6.44 9.12 -12.80
C LEU A 73 7.45 9.70 -13.78
N PRO A 74 7.02 10.53 -14.74
CA PRO A 74 7.92 11.23 -15.62
C PRO A 74 8.70 12.30 -14.84
N ALA A 75 9.65 12.96 -15.49
CA ALA A 75 10.34 14.10 -14.89
C ALA A 75 9.31 15.19 -14.51
N LYS A 76 9.58 15.95 -13.43
CA LYS A 76 8.68 17.04 -12.99
C LYS A 76 8.48 18.13 -14.05
N THR A 77 9.39 18.24 -15.00
CA THR A 77 9.33 19.18 -16.13
C THR A 77 8.48 18.67 -17.29
N ASP A 78 8.04 17.42 -17.24
CA ASP A 78 7.17 16.81 -18.24
C ASP A 78 5.72 17.25 -18.04
N GLY A 79 5.03 17.61 -19.12
CA GLY A 79 3.64 18.06 -19.07
C GLY A 79 2.64 17.03 -18.55
N THR A 80 3.02 15.75 -18.52
CA THR A 80 2.18 14.64 -18.03
C THR A 80 2.41 14.31 -16.55
N TYR A 81 3.37 14.97 -15.88
CA TYR A 81 3.71 14.69 -14.48
C TYR A 81 2.52 14.87 -13.54
N GLU A 82 1.79 15.98 -13.65
CA GLU A 82 0.65 16.28 -12.76
C GLU A 82 -0.49 15.27 -12.92
N GLU A 83 -0.73 14.80 -14.15
CA GLU A 83 -1.71 13.74 -14.41
C GLU A 83 -1.27 12.42 -13.78
N ALA A 84 -0.01 12.02 -14.00
CA ALA A 84 0.55 10.80 -13.45
C ALA A 84 0.59 10.82 -11.91
N MET A 85 0.86 11.99 -11.31
CA MET A 85 0.83 12.20 -9.86
C MET A 85 -0.59 12.18 -9.31
N THR A 86 -1.56 12.76 -10.02
CA THR A 86 -2.99 12.69 -9.66
C THR A 86 -3.46 11.24 -9.63
N LYS A 87 -3.07 10.43 -10.62
CA LYS A 87 -3.36 9.00 -10.64
C LYS A 87 -2.77 8.26 -9.43
N ALA A 88 -1.53 8.57 -9.05
CA ALA A 88 -0.93 7.98 -7.85
C ALA A 88 -1.71 8.34 -6.57
N LYS A 89 -2.15 9.59 -6.43
CA LYS A 89 -2.99 10.03 -5.29
C LYS A 89 -4.34 9.32 -5.27
N LEU A 90 -4.96 9.09 -6.42
CA LEU A 90 -6.20 8.32 -6.52
C LEU A 90 -6.02 6.86 -6.07
N LEU A 91 -4.94 6.20 -6.50
CA LEU A 91 -4.61 4.85 -6.06
C LEU A 91 -4.45 4.78 -4.53
N LEU A 92 -3.74 5.74 -3.92
CA LEU A 92 -3.61 5.81 -2.46
C LEU A 92 -4.97 5.95 -1.75
N ASN A 93 -5.88 6.75 -2.31
CA ASN A 93 -7.21 6.96 -1.74
C ASN A 93 -8.11 5.71 -1.85
N GLN A 94 -7.91 4.90 -2.89
CA GLN A 94 -8.66 3.66 -3.13
C GLN A 94 -8.27 2.51 -2.20
N ILE A 95 -7.17 2.62 -1.45
CA ILE A 95 -6.73 1.59 -0.50
C ILE A 95 -7.80 1.41 0.58
N SER A 96 -8.48 0.25 0.56
CA SER A 96 -9.74 -0.01 1.27
C SER A 96 -9.68 -1.25 2.14
#